data_AF-N8Z2Q3-F1
#
_entry.id   AF-N8Z2Q3-F1
#
_cell.length_a   1.000
_cell.length_b   1.000
_cell.length_c   1.000
_cell.angle_alpha   90.00
_cell.angle_beta   90.00
_cell.angle_gamma   90.00
#
_symmetry.space_group_name_H-M   'P 1'
#
loop_
_entity.id
_entity.type
_entity.pdbx_description
1 polymer ?
#
loop_
_entity_poly.entity_id
_entity_poly.type
_entity_poly.pdbx_seq_one_letter_code
_entity_poly.pdbx_strand_id
1 'polypeptide(L)'
;METQLLVKIIHMSAASLAIIAILARAFTLFVGTQGNLPNPVARKLFVALQHLALAVIALTGVISLVIKNFEVQPWFYAKVILFLVLVSSLMKAYKKDDSVLLVQRRAGLVIAIISLAAIMALVIIKPTFG
;
A
#
# COMPACT_ATOMS: atom_id res chain seq x y z
N MET A 1 -20.30 18.49 -3.56
CA MET A 1 -20.62 17.40 -2.60
C MET A 1 -20.55 16.02 -3.26
N GLU A 2 -21.22 15.80 -4.40
CA GLU A 2 -21.27 14.50 -5.09
C GLU A 2 -19.89 13.97 -5.54
N THR A 3 -19.06 14.82 -6.18
CA THR A 3 -17.73 14.42 -6.65
C THR A 3 -16.81 13.96 -5.51
N GLN A 4 -16.85 14.67 -4.37
CA GLN A 4 -16.04 14.31 -3.20
C GLN A 4 -16.47 12.98 -2.58
N LEU A 5 -17.78 12.72 -2.54
CA LEU A 5 -18.33 11.45 -2.05
C LEU A 5 -17.91 10.29 -2.97
N LEU A 6 -18.02 10.47 -4.29
CA LEU A 6 -17.61 9.48 -5.28
C LEU A 6 -16.12 9.14 -5.15
N VAL A 7 -15.24 10.15 -5.10
CA VAL A 7 -13.80 9.97 -4.92
C VAL A 7 -13.50 9.22 -3.62
N LYS A 8 -14.20 9.54 -2.53
CA LYS A 8 -14.05 8.84 -1.25
C LYS A 8 -14.45 7.36 -1.36
N ILE A 9 -15.57 7.05 -2.01
CA ILE A 9 -16.01 5.65 -2.20
C ILE A 9 -14.96 4.87 -2.98
N ILE A 10 -14.51 5.39 -4.11
CA ILE A 10 -13.48 4.75 -4.95
C ILE A 10 -12.18 4.53 -4.15
N HIS A 11 -11.74 5.55 -3.39
CA HIS A 11 -10.53 5.46 -2.58
C HIS A 11 -10.64 4.37 -1.50
N MET A 12 -11.78 4.30 -0.79
CA MET A 12 -12.00 3.29 0.25
C MET A 12 -12.10 1.88 -0.33
N SER A 13 -12.78 1.70 -1.48
CA SER A 13 -12.81 0.42 -2.20
C SER A 13 -11.42 -0.01 -2.64
N ALA A 14 -10.60 0.92 -3.17
CA ALA A 14 -9.23 0.65 -3.55
C ALA A 14 -8.34 0.31 -2.34
N ALA A 15 -8.54 0.98 -1.19
CA ALA A 15 -7.85 0.65 0.06
C ALA A 15 -8.14 -0.79 0.52
N SER A 16 -9.42 -1.20 0.50
CA SER A 16 -9.81 -2.58 0.80
C SER A 16 -9.15 -3.59 -0.14
N LEU A 17 -9.16 -3.29 -1.46
CA LEU A 17 -8.51 -4.14 -2.46
C LEU A 17 -6.99 -4.21 -2.23
N ALA A 18 -6.35 -3.09 -1.86
CA ALA A 18 -4.92 -3.06 -1.57
C ALA A 18 -4.55 -3.94 -0.38
N ILE A 19 -5.34 -3.91 0.71
CA ILE A 19 -5.13 -4.77 1.89
C ILE A 19 -5.18 -6.23 1.46
N ILE A 20 -6.23 -6.65 0.75
CA ILE A 20 -6.40 -8.03 0.29
C ILE A 20 -5.24 -8.43 -0.63
N ALA A 21 -4.89 -7.59 -1.61
CA ALA A 21 -3.84 -7.89 -2.58
C ALA A 21 -2.45 -7.99 -1.92
N ILE A 22 -2.12 -7.12 -0.96
CA ILE A 22 -0.84 -7.14 -0.25
C ILE A 22 -0.75 -8.41 0.62
N LEU A 23 -1.81 -8.76 1.36
CA LEU A 23 -1.83 -9.97 2.19
C LEU A 23 -1.79 -11.25 1.34
N ALA A 24 -2.55 -11.32 0.25
CA ALA A 24 -2.51 -12.45 -0.68
C ALA A 24 -1.11 -12.62 -1.29
N ARG A 25 -0.47 -11.51 -1.68
CA ARG A 25 0.87 -11.54 -2.24
C ARG A 25 1.93 -11.88 -1.19
N ALA A 26 1.73 -11.56 0.09
CA ALA A 26 2.65 -11.90 1.16
C ALA A 26 2.94 -13.41 1.19
N PHE A 27 1.92 -14.25 0.99
CA PHE A 27 2.08 -15.71 0.94
C PHE A 27 3.14 -16.18 -0.07
N THR A 28 3.31 -15.47 -1.19
CA THR A 28 4.32 -15.83 -2.20
C THR A 28 5.77 -15.71 -1.71
N LEU A 29 6.02 -15.03 -0.59
CA LEU A 29 7.34 -14.94 0.06
C LEU A 29 7.57 -16.02 1.14
N PHE A 30 6.55 -16.81 1.45
CA PHE A 30 6.61 -17.85 2.50
C PHE A 30 6.34 -19.26 1.97
N VAL A 31 5.53 -19.41 0.93
CA VAL A 31 5.10 -20.71 0.40
C VAL A 31 5.53 -20.86 -1.05
N GLY A 32 6.26 -21.94 -1.38
CA GLY A 32 6.66 -22.28 -2.75
C GLY A 32 7.70 -21.34 -3.38
N THR A 33 8.60 -20.78 -2.56
CA THR A 33 9.72 -19.95 -3.00
C THR A 33 10.75 -20.77 -3.80
N GLN A 34 11.41 -20.13 -4.77
CA GLN A 34 12.47 -20.75 -5.57
C GLN A 34 13.80 -20.04 -5.27
N GLY A 35 14.62 -20.64 -4.41
CA GLY A 35 15.80 -19.97 -3.87
C GLY A 35 15.42 -18.66 -3.16
N ASN A 36 15.96 -17.54 -3.64
CA ASN A 36 15.66 -16.20 -3.12
C ASN A 36 14.41 -15.56 -3.74
N LEU A 37 13.76 -16.19 -4.72
CA LEU A 37 12.65 -15.59 -5.45
C LEU A 37 11.27 -15.96 -4.86
N PRO A 38 10.28 -15.04 -4.92
CA PRO A 38 8.90 -15.35 -4.57
C PRO A 38 8.30 -16.42 -5.47
N ASN A 39 7.29 -17.12 -4.97
CA ASN A 39 6.53 -18.13 -5.70
C ASN A 39 5.96 -17.58 -7.03
N PRO A 40 6.21 -18.26 -8.17
CA PRO A 40 5.76 -17.81 -9.48
C PRO A 40 4.27 -18.07 -9.77
N VAL A 41 3.64 -19.07 -9.13
CA VAL A 41 2.37 -19.69 -9.55
C VAL A 41 1.14 -18.77 -9.39
N ALA A 42 1.22 -17.71 -8.59
CA ALA A 42 0.13 -16.73 -8.44
C ALA A 42 0.59 -15.27 -8.63
N ARG A 43 1.79 -15.06 -9.18
CA ARG A 43 2.47 -13.75 -9.15
C ARG A 43 1.75 -12.69 -9.99
N LYS A 44 1.30 -13.02 -11.21
CA LYS A 44 0.85 -12.00 -12.17
C LYS A 44 -0.43 -11.28 -11.72
N LEU A 45 -1.46 -12.03 -11.31
CA LEU A 45 -2.74 -11.45 -10.90
C LEU A 45 -2.61 -10.60 -9.63
N PHE A 46 -2.00 -11.13 -8.58
CA PHE A 46 -1.83 -10.39 -7.32
C PHE A 46 -0.94 -9.16 -7.48
N VAL A 47 0.09 -9.25 -8.35
CA VAL A 47 0.91 -8.07 -8.70
C VAL A 47 0.05 -7.03 -9.40
N ALA A 48 -0.74 -7.40 -10.41
CA ALA A 48 -1.58 -6.46 -11.15
C ALA A 48 -2.62 -5.79 -10.24
N LEU A 49 -3.33 -6.56 -9.41
CA LEU A 49 -4.29 -6.04 -8.45
C LEU A 49 -3.65 -5.09 -7.44
N GLN A 50 -2.47 -5.44 -6.92
CA GLN A 50 -1.74 -4.57 -6.01
C GLN A 50 -1.35 -3.23 -6.68
N HIS A 51 -0.84 -3.27 -7.90
CA HIS A 51 -0.45 -2.04 -8.62
C HIS A 51 -1.67 -1.18 -8.95
N LEU A 52 -2.76 -1.79 -9.41
CA LEU A 52 -4.01 -1.10 -9.68
C LEU A 52 -4.54 -0.42 -8.42
N ALA A 53 -4.63 -1.15 -7.30
CA ALA A 53 -5.14 -0.62 -6.05
C ALA A 53 -4.29 0.57 -5.55
N LEU A 54 -2.96 0.42 -5.54
CA LEU A 54 -2.05 1.50 -5.12
C LEU A 54 -2.12 2.72 -6.05
N ALA A 55 -2.23 2.51 -7.36
CA ALA A 55 -2.39 3.59 -8.33
C ALA A 55 -3.70 4.35 -8.14
N VAL A 56 -4.82 3.64 -7.95
CA VAL A 56 -6.13 4.25 -7.68
C VAL A 56 -6.11 5.02 -6.36
N ILE A 57 -5.49 4.48 -5.30
CA ILE A 57 -5.31 5.18 -4.01
C ILE A 57 -4.52 6.47 -4.20
N ALA A 58 -3.40 6.42 -4.92
CA ALA A 58 -2.56 7.59 -5.18
C ALA A 58 -3.33 8.66 -5.96
N LEU A 59 -3.97 8.26 -7.07
CA LEU A 59 -4.75 9.17 -7.93
C LEU A 59 -5.90 9.83 -7.16
N THR A 60 -6.75 9.03 -6.51
CA THR A 60 -7.89 9.56 -5.74
C THR A 60 -7.44 10.37 -4.51
N GLY A 61 -6.29 10.05 -3.94
CA GLY A 61 -5.65 10.83 -2.88
C GLY A 61 -5.23 12.23 -3.37
N VAL A 62 -4.59 12.32 -4.54
CA VAL A 62 -4.22 13.61 -5.17
C VAL A 62 -5.46 14.41 -5.54
N ILE A 63 -6.47 13.78 -6.15
CA ILE A 63 -7.74 14.44 -6.47
C ILE A 63 -8.40 14.99 -5.19
N SER A 64 -8.38 14.22 -4.10
CA SER A 64 -8.91 14.66 -2.80
C SER A 64 -8.16 15.86 -2.22
N LEU A 65 -6.85 15.97 -2.43
CA LEU A 65 -6.06 17.13 -2.03
C LEU A 65 -6.46 18.36 -2.84
N VAL A 66 -6.59 18.24 -4.16
CA VAL A 66 -6.99 19.34 -5.05
C VAL A 66 -8.39 19.85 -4.70
N ILE A 67 -9.37 18.95 -4.50
CA ILE A 67 -10.73 19.32 -4.09
C ILE A 67 -10.75 20.07 -2.76
N LYS A 68 -9.78 19.80 -1.88
CA LYS A 68 -9.64 20.43 -0.57
C LYS A 68 -8.70 21.63 -0.56
N ASN A 69 -8.27 22.14 -1.72
CA ASN A 69 -7.28 23.23 -1.82
C ASN A 69 -6.00 22.96 -1.01
N PHE A 70 -5.62 21.69 -0.86
CA PHE A 70 -4.50 21.26 -0.01
C PHE A 70 -4.62 21.64 1.48
N GLU A 71 -5.80 22.04 1.94
CA GLU A 71 -6.11 22.30 3.35
C GLU A 71 -6.44 20.98 4.06
N VAL A 72 -5.39 20.31 4.56
CA VAL A 72 -5.51 19.05 5.28
C VAL A 72 -4.80 19.06 6.63
N GLN A 73 -5.33 18.29 7.57
CA GLN A 73 -4.76 18.16 8.91
C GLN A 73 -3.42 17.37 8.89
N PRO A 74 -2.54 17.57 9.90
CA PRO A 74 -1.22 16.93 10.00
C PRO A 74 -1.21 15.41 9.78
N TRP A 75 -2.19 14.67 10.32
CA TRP A 75 -2.28 13.22 10.17
C TRP A 75 -2.42 12.77 8.70
N PHE A 76 -2.94 13.63 7.82
CA PHE A 76 -3.01 13.33 6.38
C PHE A 76 -1.62 13.31 5.76
N TYR A 77 -0.74 14.26 6.11
CA TYR A 77 0.64 14.29 5.62
C TYR A 77 1.42 13.06 6.10
N ALA A 78 1.26 12.69 7.37
CA ALA A 78 1.86 11.46 7.90
C ALA A 78 1.39 10.21 7.12
N LYS A 79 0.10 10.15 6.76
CA LYS A 79 -0.43 9.08 5.90
C LYS A 79 0.23 9.05 4.52
N VAL A 80 0.49 10.19 3.89
CA VAL A 80 1.19 10.25 2.60
C VAL A 80 2.62 9.72 2.73
N ILE A 81 3.35 10.11 3.77
CA ILE A 81 4.71 9.63 4.03
C ILE A 81 4.70 8.10 4.22
N LEU A 82 3.81 7.58 5.07
CA LEU A 82 3.68 6.14 5.28
C LEU A 82 3.27 5.40 4.01
N PHE A 83 2.47 6.01 3.13
CA PHE A 83 2.12 5.43 1.84
C PHE A 83 3.37 5.31 0.93
N LEU A 84 4.25 6.30 0.92
CA LEU A 84 5.53 6.21 0.21
C LEU A 84 6.43 5.11 0.79
N VAL A 85 6.48 5.00 2.12
CA VAL A 85 7.21 3.91 2.81
C VAL A 85 6.64 2.54 2.44
N LEU A 86 5.31 2.40 2.39
CA LEU A 86 4.61 1.19 1.97
C LEU A 86 5.02 0.80 0.54
N VAL A 87 4.93 1.73 -0.42
CA VAL A 87 5.29 1.48 -1.83
C VAL A 87 6.76 1.08 -1.96
N SER A 88 7.67 1.85 -1.34
CA SER A 88 9.12 1.57 -1.37
C SER A 88 9.47 0.20 -0.79
N SER A 89 8.85 -0.15 0.33
CA SER A 89 9.04 -1.45 1.00
C SER A 89 8.53 -2.61 0.14
N LEU A 90 7.36 -2.45 -0.51
CA LEU A 90 6.82 -3.44 -1.45
C LEU A 90 7.68 -3.57 -2.71
N MET A 91 8.28 -2.49 -3.20
CA MET A 91 9.23 -2.56 -4.32
C MET A 91 10.46 -3.39 -3.95
N LYS A 92 11.04 -3.15 -2.76
CA LYS A 92 12.21 -3.90 -2.26
C LYS A 92 11.88 -5.38 -2.03
N ALA A 93 10.75 -5.67 -1.37
CA ALA A 93 10.33 -7.05 -1.07
C ALA A 93 10.24 -7.92 -2.33
N TYR A 94 9.79 -7.34 -3.45
CA TYR A 94 9.50 -8.08 -4.68
C TYR A 94 10.38 -7.70 -5.88
N LYS A 95 11.55 -7.08 -5.61
CA LYS A 95 12.55 -6.78 -6.64
C LYS A 95 12.87 -8.04 -7.45
N LYS A 96 12.92 -7.93 -8.79
CA LYS A 96 13.21 -9.05 -9.71
C LYS A 96 14.72 -9.35 -9.79
N ASP A 97 15.35 -9.57 -8.65
CA ASP A 97 16.80 -9.66 -8.49
C ASP A 97 17.14 -10.74 -7.45
N ASP A 98 17.64 -11.88 -7.89
CA ASP A 98 17.89 -13.07 -7.05
C ASP A 98 19.09 -12.93 -6.10
N SER A 99 19.91 -11.89 -6.24
CA SER A 99 20.97 -11.55 -5.29
C SER A 99 20.42 -11.09 -3.93
N VAL A 100 19.18 -10.60 -3.88
CA VAL A 100 18.52 -10.18 -2.64
C VAL A 100 18.04 -11.40 -1.87
N LEU A 101 18.57 -11.60 -0.66
CA LEU A 101 18.23 -12.74 0.19
C LEU A 101 16.74 -12.78 0.54
N LEU A 102 16.18 -13.98 0.61
CA LEU A 102 14.77 -14.17 0.97
C LEU A 102 14.39 -13.52 2.32
N VAL A 103 15.30 -13.55 3.29
CA VAL A 103 15.10 -12.90 4.60
C VAL A 103 14.98 -11.37 4.48
N GLN A 104 15.79 -10.74 3.62
CA GLN A 104 15.73 -9.29 3.38
C GLN A 104 14.42 -8.90 2.70
N ARG A 105 13.90 -9.76 1.80
CA ARG A 105 12.59 -9.56 1.17
C ARG A 105 11.46 -9.61 2.18
N ARG A 106 11.49 -10.58 3.08
CA ARG A 106 10.53 -10.71 4.18
C ARG A 106 10.60 -9.51 5.13
N ALA A 107 11.79 -9.00 5.42
CA ALA A 107 11.94 -7.76 6.19
C ALA A 107 11.29 -6.57 5.47
N GLY A 108 11.48 -6.44 4.16
CA GLY A 108 10.77 -5.43 3.34
C GLY A 108 9.25 -5.57 3.42
N LEU A 109 8.72 -6.80 3.39
CA LEU A 109 7.29 -7.05 3.58
C LEU A 109 6.82 -6.66 4.99
N VAL A 110 7.59 -6.93 6.04
CA VAL A 110 7.24 -6.54 7.42
C VAL A 110 7.11 -5.01 7.53
N ILE A 111 8.05 -4.26 6.96
CA ILE A 111 7.97 -2.78 6.94
C ILE A 111 6.72 -2.32 6.19
N ALA A 112 6.37 -2.97 5.07
CA ALA A 112 5.14 -2.68 4.34
C ALA A 112 3.89 -2.92 5.21
N ILE A 113 3.81 -4.04 5.92
CA ILE A 113 2.68 -4.36 6.82
C ILE A 113 2.56 -3.33 7.96
N ILE A 114 3.68 -2.98 8.60
CA ILE A 114 3.70 -1.97 9.67
C ILE A 114 3.23 -0.61 9.13
N SER A 115 3.70 -0.21 7.95
CA SER A 115 3.29 1.04 7.30
C SER A 115 1.80 1.05 6.98
N LEU A 116 1.26 -0.06 6.48
CA LEU A 116 -0.17 -0.23 6.22
C LEU A 116 -1.00 -0.14 7.52
N ALA A 117 -0.57 -0.82 8.58
CA ALA A 117 -1.23 -0.76 9.88
C ALA A 117 -1.23 0.66 10.46
N ALA A 118 -0.10 1.38 10.36
CA ALA A 118 0.00 2.77 10.80
C ALA A 118 -0.90 3.71 9.97
N ILE A 119 -1.01 3.52 8.65
CA ILE A 119 -1.98 4.24 7.80
C ILE A 119 -3.42 4.01 8.30
N MET A 120 -3.79 2.76 8.59
CA MET A 120 -5.12 2.44 9.11
C MET A 120 -5.38 3.09 10.46
N ALA A 121 -4.41 3.06 11.37
CA ALA A 121 -4.50 3.74 12.66
C ALA A 121 -4.72 5.24 12.51
N LEU A 122 -3.99 5.92 11.61
CA LEU A 122 -4.20 7.35 11.34
C LEU A 122 -5.59 7.66 10.78
N VAL A 123 -6.13 6.79 9.91
CA VAL A 123 -7.47 6.96 9.34
C VAL A 123 -8.57 6.75 10.38
N ILE A 124 -8.35 5.90 11.38
CA ILE A 124 -9.31 5.64 12.46
C ILE A 124 -9.24 6.75 13.52
N ILE A 125 -8.04 7.05 14.01
CA ILE A 125 -7.81 7.97 15.15
C ILE A 125 -7.93 9.43 14.72
N LYS A 126 -7.41 9.78 13.53
CA LYS A 126 -7.35 11.16 12.99
C LYS A 126 -6.89 12.19 14.05
N PRO A 127 -5.69 12.04 14.62
CA PRO A 127 -5.25 12.90 15.71
C PRO A 127 -5.19 14.36 15.27
N THR A 128 -5.72 15.24 16.13
CA THR A 128 -5.61 16.70 16.00
C THR A 128 -4.62 17.20 17.03
N PHE A 129 -3.57 17.86 16.56
CA PHE A 129 -2.65 18.59 17.44
C PHE A 129 -3.23 20.01 17.55
N GLY A 130 -3.59 20.40 18.77
CA GLY A 130 -4.13 21.72 19.10
C GLY A 130 -3.07 22.80 19.11
#